data_AF-A0A1W9LAK8-F1
#
_entry.id   AF-A0A1W9LAK8-F1
#
_cell.length_a   1.000
_cell.length_b   1.000
_cell.length_c   1.000
_cell.angle_alpha   90.00
_cell.angle_beta   90.00
_cell.angle_gamma   90.00
#
_symmetry.space_group_name_H-M   'P 1'
#
loop_
_entity.id
_entity.type
_entity.pdbx_description
1 polymer ?
#
loop_
_entity_poly.entity_id
_entity_poly.type
_entity_poly.pdbx_seq_one_letter_code
_entity_poly.pdbx_strand_id
1 'polypeptide(L)' 'MLVKPDCDQVIPLFPEFIQPQEGAEKQDCELNAAKRWLAASGEKFAKLGSIVGGDDGYSREP' A
#
# COMPACT_ATOMS: atom_id res chain seq x y z
N MET A 1 3.68 -1.04 5.43
CA MET A 1 4.42 -1.70 6.54
C MET A 1 4.05 -3.16 6.59
N LEU A 2 4.95 -4.03 7.05
CA LEU A 2 4.67 -5.45 7.30
C LEU A 2 4.62 -5.69 8.80
N VAL A 3 3.55 -6.35 9.24
CA VAL A 3 3.32 -6.73 10.63
C VAL A 3 2.94 -8.21 10.69
N LYS A 4 3.15 -8.83 11.85
CA LYS A 4 2.72 -10.19 12.12
C LYS A 4 2.00 -10.20 13.48
N PRO A 5 0.85 -10.89 13.62
CA PRO A 5 0.22 -11.09 14.92
C PRO A 5 1.20 -11.66 15.95
N ASP A 6 1.06 -11.22 17.21
CA ASP A 6 1.88 -11.65 18.34
C ASP A 6 3.39 -11.32 18.23
N CYS A 7 3.75 -10.39 17.34
CA CYS A 7 5.10 -9.86 17.20
C CYS A 7 5.05 -8.32 17.32
N ASP A 8 5.87 -7.76 18.21
CA ASP A 8 5.95 -6.33 18.49
C ASP A 8 6.82 -5.56 17.48
N GLN A 9 7.35 -6.24 16.48
CA GLN A 9 8.21 -5.66 15.45
C GLN A 9 7.40 -5.22 14.23
N VAL A 10 7.70 -4.02 13.74
CA VAL A 10 7.15 -3.47 12.49
C VAL A 10 8.28 -3.32 11.49
N ILE A 11 8.10 -3.88 10.30
CA ILE A 11 9.05 -3.72 9.20
C ILE A 11 8.51 -2.63 8.26
N PRO A 12 9.18 -1.46 8.17
CA PRO A 12 8.80 -0.45 7.20
C PRO A 12 9.08 -0.98 5.79
N LEU A 13 8.15 -0.69 4.88
CA LEU A 13 8.32 -0.98 3.46
C LEU A 13 8.58 0.36 2.78
N PHE A 14 9.53 0.39 1.84
CA PHE A 14 9.80 1.61 1.09
C PHE A 14 8.53 2.05 0.35
N PRO A 15 8.07 3.30 0.56
CA PRO A 15 6.89 3.79 -0.12
C PRO A 15 7.19 4.02 -1.61
N GLU A 16 6.16 3.89 -2.44
CA GLU A 16 6.20 4.35 -3.82
C GLU A 16 5.94 5.85 -3.85
N PHE A 17 6.75 6.60 -4.61
CA PHE A 17 6.54 8.03 -4.77
C PHE A 17 5.30 8.31 -5.60
N ILE A 18 4.51 9.31 -5.17
CA ILE A 18 3.48 9.92 -6.01
C ILE A 18 4.17 10.74 -7.09
N GLN A 19 3.76 10.51 -8.33
CA GLN A 19 4.21 11.23 -9.52
C GLN A 19 3.22 12.35 -9.88
N PRO A 20 3.66 13.42 -10.58
CA PRO A 20 2.77 14.45 -11.08
C PRO A 20 1.66 13.87 -11.97
N GLN A 21 0.46 14.49 -11.92
CA GLN A 21 -0.73 14.09 -12.69
C GLN A 21 -1.33 12.70 -12.38
N GLU A 22 -0.94 12.05 -11.28
CA GLU A 22 -1.52 10.75 -10.90
C GLU A 22 -2.92 10.79 -10.29
N GLY A 23 -3.46 11.99 -10.07
CA GLY A 23 -4.79 12.20 -9.53
C GLY A 23 -5.70 12.86 -10.55
N ALA A 24 -6.80 12.21 -10.89
CA ALA A 24 -7.92 12.84 -11.58
C ALA A 24 -9.00 13.25 -10.56
N GLU A 25 -9.25 12.39 -9.57
CA GLU A 25 -10.18 12.60 -8.46
C GLU A 25 -9.46 12.53 -7.10
N LYS A 26 -10.18 12.88 -6.02
CA LYS A 26 -9.67 12.82 -4.64
C LYS A 26 -9.18 11.39 -4.35
N GLN A 27 -7.98 11.25 -3.76
CA GLN A 27 -7.34 9.98 -3.36
C GLN A 27 -6.79 9.09 -4.50
N ASP A 28 -6.85 9.52 -5.75
CA ASP A 28 -6.32 8.72 -6.87
C ASP A 28 -4.79 8.59 -6.85
N CYS A 29 -4.09 9.64 -6.44
CA CYS A 29 -2.63 9.67 -6.38
C CYS A 29 -2.07 8.55 -5.50
N GLU A 30 -2.61 8.42 -4.29
CA GLU A 30 -2.21 7.43 -3.29
C GLU A 30 -2.54 6.02 -3.77
N LEU A 31 -3.74 5.83 -4.33
CA LEU A 31 -4.17 4.53 -4.84
C LEU A 31 -3.32 4.07 -6.03
N ASN A 32 -2.99 4.98 -6.95
CA ASN A 32 -2.19 4.67 -8.13
C ASN A 32 -0.73 4.38 -7.76
N ALA A 33 -0.15 5.15 -6.84
CA ALA A 33 1.16 4.82 -6.26
C ALA A 33 1.14 3.45 -5.57
N ALA A 34 0.10 3.15 -4.78
CA ALA A 34 -0.04 1.85 -4.10
C ALA A 34 -0.17 0.68 -5.09
N LYS A 35 -0.96 0.83 -6.15
CA LYS A 35 -1.09 -0.18 -7.22
C LYS A 35 0.25 -0.44 -7.90
N ARG A 36 1.02 0.59 -8.22
CA ARG A 36 2.37 0.43 -8.78
C ARG A 36 3.29 -0.31 -7.84
N TRP A 37 3.28 0.06 -6.56
CA TRP A 37 4.07 -0.61 -5.53
C TRP A 37 3.74 -2.11 -5.46
N LEU A 38 2.44 -2.45 -5.46
CA LEU A 38 1.97 -3.84 -5.44
C LEU A 38 2.35 -4.60 -6.71
N ALA A 39 2.31 -3.96 -7.88
CA ALA A 39 2.77 -4.58 -9.12
C ALA A 39 4.29 -4.89 -9.09
N ALA A 40 5.09 -3.99 -8.50
CA ALA A 40 6.55 -4.16 -8.42
C ALA A 40 7.00 -5.13 -7.32
N SER A 41 6.29 -5.17 -6.18
CA SER A 41 6.75 -5.85 -4.97
C SER A 41 5.78 -6.89 -4.41
N GLY A 42 4.51 -6.88 -4.82
CA GLY A 42 3.43 -7.65 -4.22
C GLY A 42 3.63 -9.17 -4.30
N GLU A 43 4.19 -9.68 -5.41
CA GLU A 43 4.42 -11.14 -5.57
C GLU A 43 5.34 -11.70 -4.47
N LYS A 44 6.32 -10.92 -4.03
CA LYS A 44 7.23 -11.32 -2.95
C LYS A 44 6.49 -11.54 -1.63
N PHE A 45 5.52 -10.68 -1.32
CA PHE A 45 4.76 -10.75 -0.08
C PHE A 45 3.57 -11.72 -0.18
N ALA A 46 3.01 -11.91 -1.36
CA ALA A 46 1.96 -12.90 -1.62
C ALA A 46 2.42 -14.32 -1.26
N LYS A 47 3.69 -14.66 -1.54
CA LYS A 47 4.31 -15.96 -1.17
C LYS A 47 4.34 -16.21 0.34
N LEU A 48 4.21 -15.16 1.16
CA LEU A 48 4.16 -15.25 2.62
C LEU A 48 2.73 -15.37 3.16
N GLY A 49 1.70 -15.45 2.28
CA GLY A 49 0.30 -15.44 2.69
C GLY A 49 -0.12 -14.10 3.30
N SER A 50 0.53 -13.00 2.90
CA SER A 50 0.27 -11.67 3.48
C SER A 50 -1.06 -11.07 3.02
N ILE A 51 -1.70 -10.32 3.91
CA ILE A 51 -2.89 -9.52 3.60
C ILE A 51 -2.46 -8.05 3.45
N VAL A 52 -2.96 -7.37 2.42
CA VAL A 52 -2.73 -5.95 2.19
C VAL A 52 -3.89 -5.16 2.80
N GLY A 53 -3.58 -4.24 3.71
CA GLY A 53 -4.54 -3.30 4.30
C GLY A 53 -4.24 -1.86 3.89
N GLY A 54 -5.27 -1.01 3.92
CA GLY A 54 -5.17 0.44 3.78
C GLY A 54 -5.57 1.14 5.08
N ASP A 55 -5.08 2.37 5.28
CA ASP A 55 -5.56 3.24 6.36
C ASP A 55 -6.81 4.02 5.94
N ASP A 56 -7.26 4.97 6.76
CA ASP A 56 -8.45 5.79 6.48
C ASP A 56 -8.32 6.62 5.19
N GLY A 57 -7.10 6.87 4.70
CA GLY A 57 -6.85 7.51 3.41
C GLY A 57 -7.20 6.63 2.21
N TYR A 58 -7.35 5.31 2.39
CA TYR A 58 -7.92 4.39 1.39
C TYR A 58 -9.44 4.27 1.49
N SER A 59 -10.05 4.90 2.50
CA SER A 59 -11.49 4.94 2.65
C SER A 59 -12.08 5.85 1.59
N ARG A 60 -12.81 5.25 0.66
CA ARG A 60 -13.79 5.99 -0.12
C ARG A 60 -14.92 6.29 0.87
N GLU A 61 -15.13 7.56 1.20
CA GLU A 61 -16.28 7.99 2.02
C GLU A 61 -17.56 7.23 1.58
N PRO A 62 -18.48 6.90 2.51
CA PRO A 62 -19.72 6.21 2.15
C PRO A 62 -20.56 6.99 1.13
#